data_AF-A0A6N2D5U3-F1
#
_entry.id   AF-A0A6N2D5U3-F1
#
_cell.length_a   1.000
_cell.length_b   1.000
_cell.length_c   1.000
_cell.angle_alpha   90.00
_cell.angle_beta   90.00
_cell.angle_gamma   90.00
#
_symmetry.space_group_name_H-M   'P 1'
#
loop_
_entity.id
_entity.type
_entity.pdbx_description
1 polymer ?
#
loop_
_entity_poly.entity_id
_entity_poly.type
_entity_poly.pdbx_seq_one_letter_code
_entity_poly.pdbx_strand_id
1 'polypeptide(L)'
;MGWADLSTDPALVEALDAAGSRDVGGNREAKKRWSERFADACAVMVANAMRRNKYFDSLEVRPDAQGGGRESFTPLGYGQGKRIDVVAFTPLAGLQVGVSLKGLGFQDVRSGNYDKNLTGRLYELRDEVSVVHEHLPRATMVGMFFVPILGTEDKTAAAPSSFAKTVAKLRNRTGRLDPHMESHAHRCDLAYVVLYVPGDDGDTLPRGTCRWFDVNVDPPRRGRPHIGDTLDLDGVVEQIATHALLEDEKLISWATPEPSEEGD
;
A
#
# COMPACT_ATOMS: atom_id res chain seq x y z
N MET A 1 -19.63 7.70 -15.40
CA MET A 1 -19.57 6.68 -14.34
C MET A 1 -19.12 7.37 -13.06
N GLY A 2 -19.97 7.36 -12.04
CA GLY A 2 -19.72 7.92 -10.71
C GLY A 2 -19.60 6.83 -9.64
N TRP A 3 -19.28 7.21 -8.40
CA TRP A 3 -19.05 6.27 -7.30
C TRP A 3 -20.25 5.35 -7.02
N ALA A 4 -21.47 5.84 -7.27
CA ALA A 4 -22.70 5.06 -7.14
C ALA A 4 -22.84 3.95 -8.18
N ASP A 5 -22.09 4.01 -9.28
CA ASP A 5 -22.12 3.01 -10.36
C ASP A 5 -21.09 1.89 -10.13
N LEU A 6 -20.24 2.00 -9.11
CA LEU A 6 -19.22 0.99 -8.81
C LEU A 6 -19.87 -0.26 -8.20
N SER A 7 -19.49 -1.42 -8.72
CA SER A 7 -19.80 -2.69 -8.08
C SER A 7 -18.92 -2.92 -6.86
N THR A 8 -19.45 -3.67 -5.90
CA THR A 8 -18.69 -4.22 -4.79
C THR A 8 -17.53 -5.08 -5.29
N ASP A 9 -16.35 -4.94 -4.67
CA ASP A 9 -15.21 -5.82 -4.88
C ASP A 9 -15.36 -7.08 -4.02
N PRO A 10 -15.51 -8.29 -4.61
CA PRO A 10 -15.69 -9.52 -3.86
C PRO A 10 -14.53 -9.83 -2.91
N ALA A 11 -13.29 -9.51 -3.27
CA ALA A 11 -12.13 -9.80 -2.45
C ALA A 11 -12.06 -8.86 -1.22
N LEU A 12 -12.49 -7.60 -1.38
CA LEU A 12 -12.64 -6.72 -0.23
C LEU A 12 -13.80 -7.16 0.68
N VAL A 13 -14.91 -7.64 0.12
CA VAL A 13 -16.01 -8.20 0.94
C VAL A 13 -15.52 -9.35 1.78
N GLU A 14 -14.79 -10.29 1.19
CA GLU A 14 -14.17 -11.41 1.90
C GLU A 14 -13.25 -10.92 3.03
N ALA A 15 -12.44 -9.89 2.76
CA ALA A 15 -11.58 -9.29 3.77
C ALA A 15 -12.35 -8.63 4.93
N LEU A 16 -13.45 -7.94 4.62
CA LEU A 16 -14.34 -7.35 5.62
C LEU A 16 -15.09 -8.44 6.41
N ASP A 17 -15.48 -9.55 5.77
CA ASP A 17 -16.13 -10.69 6.43
C ASP A 17 -15.16 -11.40 7.38
N ALA A 18 -13.91 -11.61 6.96
CA ALA A 18 -12.85 -12.18 7.79
C ALA A 18 -12.51 -11.27 9.00
N ALA A 19 -12.60 -9.95 8.83
CA ALA A 19 -12.47 -9.00 9.93
C ALA A 19 -13.62 -9.11 10.95
N GLY A 20 -14.80 -9.56 10.51
CA GLY A 20 -16.03 -9.62 11.29
C GLY A 20 -16.66 -8.24 11.51
N SER A 21 -17.64 -8.17 12.41
CA SER A 21 -18.37 -6.94 12.69
C SER A 21 -17.44 -5.84 13.24
N ARG A 22 -17.51 -4.67 12.60
CA ARG A 22 -16.73 -3.49 12.98
C ARG A 22 -17.44 -2.73 14.10
N ASP A 23 -17.02 -2.98 15.33
CA ASP A 23 -17.62 -2.33 16.50
C ASP A 23 -17.09 -0.88 16.68
N VAL A 24 -17.79 0.09 16.07
CA VAL A 24 -17.45 1.52 16.15
C VAL A 24 -17.54 2.04 17.59
N GLY A 25 -18.48 1.53 18.40
CA GLY A 25 -18.63 1.84 19.83
C GLY A 25 -17.67 1.07 20.73
N GLY A 26 -16.98 0.07 20.18
CA GLY A 26 -16.13 -0.86 20.90
C GLY A 26 -14.94 -0.23 21.60
N ASN A 27 -14.42 -0.94 22.59
CA ASN A 27 -13.22 -0.56 23.30
C ASN A 27 -11.97 -0.65 22.39
N ARG A 28 -10.84 -0.11 22.87
CA ARG A 28 -9.58 -0.08 22.11
C ARG A 28 -9.12 -1.47 21.64
N GLU A 29 -9.35 -2.50 22.44
CA GLU A 29 -8.91 -3.87 22.14
C GLU A 29 -9.76 -4.50 21.03
N ALA A 30 -11.07 -4.31 21.06
CA ALA A 30 -11.99 -4.74 20.00
C ALA A 30 -11.63 -4.10 18.65
N LYS A 31 -11.39 -2.78 18.66
CA LYS A 31 -10.95 -2.03 17.47
C LYS A 31 -9.62 -2.52 16.93
N LYS A 32 -8.63 -2.74 17.82
CA LYS A 32 -7.33 -3.29 17.47
C LYS A 32 -7.47 -4.67 16.81
N ARG A 33 -8.19 -5.60 17.44
CA ARG A 33 -8.41 -6.95 16.93
C ARG A 33 -9.10 -6.97 15.57
N TRP A 34 -10.10 -6.10 15.36
CA TRP A 34 -10.75 -5.95 14.06
C TRP A 34 -9.75 -5.45 13.00
N SER A 35 -8.97 -4.41 13.32
CA SER A 35 -7.97 -3.86 12.40
C SER A 35 -6.89 -4.87 12.02
N GLU A 36 -6.44 -5.71 12.95
CA GLU A 36 -5.46 -6.77 12.69
C GLU A 36 -6.03 -7.81 11.72
N ARG A 37 -7.23 -8.34 11.99
CA ARG A 37 -7.88 -9.30 11.07
C ARG A 37 -8.15 -8.71 9.69
N PHE A 38 -8.56 -7.44 9.64
CA PHE A 38 -8.79 -6.75 8.38
C PHE A 38 -7.49 -6.57 7.58
N ALA A 39 -6.40 -6.16 8.24
CA ALA A 39 -5.10 -6.02 7.61
C ALA A 39 -4.59 -7.37 7.06
N ASP A 40 -4.68 -8.43 7.85
CA ASP A 40 -4.31 -9.80 7.45
C ASP A 40 -5.07 -10.25 6.20
N ALA A 41 -6.38 -10.01 6.15
CA ALA A 41 -7.21 -10.42 5.03
C ALA A 41 -6.95 -9.55 3.78
N CYS A 42 -6.71 -8.25 3.96
CA CYS A 42 -6.27 -7.37 2.89
C CYS A 42 -4.89 -7.77 2.33
N ALA A 43 -3.97 -8.27 3.16
CA ALA A 43 -2.69 -8.79 2.70
C ALA A 43 -2.87 -10.01 1.78
N VAL A 44 -3.79 -10.93 2.13
CA VAL A 44 -4.15 -12.05 1.26
C VAL A 44 -4.80 -11.57 -0.04
N MET A 45 -5.71 -10.59 0.02
CA MET A 45 -6.33 -9.98 -1.15
C MET A 45 -5.28 -9.40 -2.12
N VAL A 46 -4.33 -8.61 -1.62
CA VAL A 46 -3.25 -8.02 -2.43
C VAL A 46 -2.31 -9.10 -2.97
N ALA A 47 -1.89 -10.06 -2.15
CA ALA A 47 -1.03 -11.17 -2.58
C ALA A 47 -1.69 -12.03 -3.68
N ASN A 48 -2.99 -12.28 -3.57
CA ASN A 48 -3.76 -12.99 -4.59
C ASN A 48 -3.84 -12.21 -5.90
N ALA A 49 -3.93 -10.89 -5.85
CA ALA A 49 -3.89 -10.05 -7.04
C ALA A 49 -2.50 -10.05 -7.70
N MET A 50 -1.43 -9.96 -6.91
CA MET A 50 -0.06 -10.11 -7.41
C MET A 50 0.14 -11.45 -8.12
N ARG A 51 -0.32 -12.56 -7.53
CA ARG A 51 -0.23 -13.91 -8.15
C ARG A 51 -1.03 -14.08 -9.44
N ARG A 52 -1.94 -13.17 -9.79
CA ARG A 52 -2.63 -13.19 -11.10
C ARG A 52 -1.87 -12.43 -12.19
N ASN A 53 -0.89 -11.61 -11.81
CA ASN A 53 -0.10 -10.82 -12.75
C ASN A 53 1.18 -11.58 -13.15
N LYS A 54 1.44 -11.63 -14.46
CA LYS A 54 2.51 -12.44 -15.06
C LYS A 54 3.92 -12.09 -14.57
N TYR A 55 4.16 -10.85 -14.15
CA TYR A 55 5.46 -10.47 -13.58
C TYR A 55 5.82 -11.32 -12.35
N PHE A 56 4.81 -11.73 -11.57
CA PHE A 56 5.01 -12.49 -10.33
C PHE A 56 5.01 -14.01 -10.54
N ASP A 57 4.85 -14.53 -11.77
CA ASP A 57 4.80 -15.98 -12.03
C ASP A 57 6.09 -16.71 -11.61
N SER A 58 7.23 -16.00 -11.67
CA SER A 58 8.55 -16.52 -11.28
C SER A 58 8.93 -16.20 -9.83
N LEU A 59 8.08 -15.49 -9.09
CA LEU A 59 8.33 -15.03 -7.73
C LEU A 59 7.49 -15.82 -6.72
N GLU A 60 8.04 -16.07 -5.54
CA GLU A 60 7.25 -16.55 -4.42
C GLU A 60 6.53 -15.36 -3.78
N VAL A 61 5.20 -15.37 -3.82
CA VAL A 61 4.37 -14.32 -3.21
C VAL A 61 3.74 -14.80 -1.90
N ARG A 62 4.00 -14.09 -0.81
CA ARG A 62 3.42 -14.32 0.51
C ARG A 62 2.61 -13.12 1.00
N PRO A 63 1.53 -13.31 1.79
CA PRO A 63 0.97 -14.60 2.24
C PRO A 63 0.47 -15.46 1.08
N ASP A 64 0.31 -16.77 1.28
CA ASP A 64 -0.28 -17.67 0.28
C ASP A 64 -1.81 -17.49 0.17
N ALA A 65 -2.45 -18.22 -0.75
CA ALA A 65 -3.87 -18.07 -1.04
C ALA A 65 -4.79 -18.41 0.15
N GLN A 66 -4.30 -19.18 1.11
CA GLN A 66 -5.01 -19.58 2.32
C GLN A 66 -4.61 -18.70 3.53
N GLY A 67 -3.71 -17.74 3.35
CA GLY A 67 -3.21 -16.88 4.42
C GLY A 67 -2.05 -17.49 5.23
N GLY A 68 -1.45 -18.58 4.77
CA GLY A 68 -0.19 -19.08 5.30
C GLY A 68 0.96 -18.13 4.97
N GLY A 69 1.88 -17.92 5.93
CA GLY A 69 3.01 -17.00 5.76
C GLY A 69 2.64 -15.51 5.83
N ARG A 70 1.55 -15.15 6.52
CA ARG A 70 1.28 -13.75 6.89
C ARG A 70 2.41 -13.17 7.73
N GLU A 71 2.61 -11.86 7.62
CA GLU A 71 3.71 -11.13 8.25
C GLU A 71 5.07 -11.82 7.99
N SER A 72 5.31 -12.20 6.73
CA SER A 72 6.50 -12.94 6.34
C SER A 72 7.75 -12.21 6.81
N PHE A 73 8.60 -12.94 7.54
CA PHE A 73 9.88 -12.41 7.98
C PHE A 73 10.80 -12.33 6.77
N THR A 74 11.06 -11.11 6.31
CA THR A 74 12.09 -10.84 5.31
C THR A 74 13.44 -10.78 6.02
N PRO A 75 14.35 -11.73 5.80
CA PRO A 75 15.71 -11.63 6.31
C PRO A 75 16.42 -10.47 5.61
N LEU A 76 16.95 -9.54 6.40
CA LEU A 76 17.66 -8.35 5.90
C LEU A 76 19.16 -8.42 6.19
N GLY A 77 19.65 -9.51 6.79
CA GLY A 77 21.06 -9.69 7.12
C GLY A 77 21.24 -10.56 8.37
N TYR A 78 22.47 -10.58 8.90
CA TYR A 78 22.79 -11.40 10.07
C TYR A 78 22.01 -10.92 11.31
N GLY A 79 21.00 -11.68 11.72
CA GLY A 79 20.19 -11.41 12.92
C GLY A 79 19.16 -10.29 12.79
N GLN A 80 18.97 -9.73 11.59
CA GLN A 80 18.01 -8.66 11.34
C GLN A 80 16.99 -9.07 10.28
N GLY A 81 15.74 -8.67 10.50
CA GLY A 81 14.69 -8.79 9.50
C GLY A 81 13.45 -8.02 9.90
N LYS A 82 12.58 -7.81 8.92
CA LYS A 82 11.31 -7.10 9.08
C LYS A 82 10.17 -7.98 8.63
N ARG A 83 9.05 -7.84 9.31
CA ARG A 83 7.78 -8.41 8.87
C ARG A 83 7.14 -7.41 7.93
N ILE A 84 6.86 -7.84 6.71
CA ILE A 84 6.19 -7.05 5.68
C ILE A 84 4.89 -7.77 5.36
N ASP A 85 3.81 -7.01 5.18
CA ASP A 85 2.46 -7.57 5.07
C ASP A 85 2.31 -8.45 3.81
N VAL A 86 2.87 -8.01 2.68
CA VAL A 86 2.96 -8.80 1.45
C VAL A 86 4.38 -8.72 0.89
N VAL A 87 4.92 -9.86 0.46
CA VAL A 87 6.24 -9.94 -0.15
C VAL A 87 6.19 -10.76 -1.44
N ALA A 88 6.97 -10.34 -2.44
CA ALA A 88 7.33 -11.14 -3.59
C ALA A 88 8.86 -11.25 -3.65
N PHE A 89 9.39 -12.46 -3.67
CA PHE A 89 10.83 -12.70 -3.56
C PHE A 89 11.26 -13.96 -4.31
N THR A 90 12.58 -14.11 -4.52
CA THR A 90 13.18 -15.40 -4.87
C THR A 90 14.26 -15.77 -3.86
N PRO A 91 14.55 -17.08 -3.66
CA PRO A 91 15.63 -17.49 -2.76
C PRO A 91 17.01 -16.93 -3.15
N LEU A 92 17.23 -16.67 -4.45
CA LEU A 92 18.52 -16.21 -4.96
C LEU A 92 18.67 -14.68 -4.93
N ALA A 93 17.62 -13.94 -5.32
CA ALA A 93 17.66 -12.49 -5.44
C ALA A 93 17.11 -11.74 -4.21
N GLY A 94 16.51 -12.46 -3.25
CA GLY A 94 15.88 -11.85 -2.09
C GLY A 94 14.56 -11.13 -2.44
N LEU A 95 14.16 -10.18 -1.58
CA LEU A 95 12.93 -9.41 -1.73
C LEU A 95 12.98 -8.55 -3.00
N GLN A 96 12.01 -8.74 -3.89
CA GLN A 96 11.82 -7.91 -5.09
C GLN A 96 10.78 -6.82 -4.83
N VAL A 97 9.64 -7.20 -4.24
CA VAL A 97 8.55 -6.28 -3.90
C VAL A 97 8.08 -6.53 -2.48
N GLY A 98 8.01 -5.48 -1.67
CA GLY A 98 7.34 -5.45 -0.37
C GLY A 98 6.16 -4.48 -0.38
N VAL A 99 5.00 -4.90 0.12
CA VAL A 99 3.83 -4.04 0.31
C VAL A 99 3.51 -3.94 1.79
N SER A 100 3.49 -2.71 2.30
CA SER A 100 3.16 -2.36 3.67
C SER A 100 1.74 -1.79 3.74
N LEU A 101 0.87 -2.42 4.50
CA LEU A 101 -0.53 -2.04 4.67
C LEU A 101 -0.73 -1.30 6.00
N LYS A 102 -1.31 -0.12 5.94
CA LYS A 102 -1.64 0.68 7.14
C LYS A 102 -3.12 1.02 7.14
N GLY A 103 -3.76 0.93 8.30
CA GLY A 103 -5.20 1.18 8.46
C GLY A 103 -5.53 2.43 9.29
N LEU A 104 -6.47 3.24 8.80
CA LEU A 104 -7.15 4.32 9.53
C LEU A 104 -8.64 4.00 9.69
N GLY A 105 -8.93 2.77 10.12
CA GLY A 105 -10.27 2.18 10.05
C GLY A 105 -11.27 2.65 11.12
N PHE A 106 -10.96 3.60 11.99
CA PHE A 106 -11.92 4.03 13.02
C PHE A 106 -11.87 5.53 13.22
N GLN A 107 -13.06 6.15 13.33
CA GLN A 107 -13.16 7.55 13.73
C GLN A 107 -12.72 7.73 15.18
N ASP A 108 -12.02 8.82 15.43
CA ASP A 108 -11.77 9.29 16.79
C ASP A 108 -13.04 9.91 17.37
N VAL A 109 -13.46 9.40 18.54
CA VAL A 109 -14.69 9.82 19.23
C VAL A 109 -14.73 11.33 19.52
N ARG A 110 -13.57 11.95 19.78
CA ARG A 110 -13.51 13.38 20.14
C ARG A 110 -13.60 14.28 18.92
N SER A 111 -12.87 13.95 17.85
CA SER A 111 -12.74 14.81 16.68
C SER A 111 -13.68 14.45 15.53
N GLY A 112 -14.28 13.25 15.53
CA GLY A 112 -15.11 12.74 14.44
C GLY A 112 -14.32 12.28 13.21
N ASN A 113 -12.98 12.31 13.26
CA ASN A 113 -12.12 12.17 12.09
C ASN A 113 -11.32 10.86 12.12
N TYR A 114 -10.88 10.39 10.96
CA TYR A 114 -10.09 9.15 10.81
C TYR A 114 -8.57 9.33 10.96
N ASP A 115 -8.04 10.55 10.88
CA ASP A 115 -6.60 10.82 10.79
C ASP A 115 -5.85 10.93 12.12
N LYS A 116 -6.48 10.60 13.26
CA LYS A 116 -5.84 10.68 14.59
C LYS A 116 -4.52 9.91 14.67
N ASN A 117 -4.47 8.71 14.06
CA ASN A 117 -3.31 7.83 14.12
C ASN A 117 -2.38 7.97 12.91
N LEU A 118 -2.67 8.88 11.97
CA LEU A 118 -1.93 9.01 10.70
C LEU A 118 -0.43 9.19 10.93
N THR A 119 -0.03 10.10 11.82
CA THR A 119 1.38 10.38 12.09
C THR A 119 2.14 9.14 12.60
N GLY A 120 1.53 8.37 13.52
CA GLY A 120 2.14 7.14 14.05
C GLY A 120 2.31 6.09 12.96
N ARG A 121 1.26 5.86 12.15
CA ARG A 121 1.32 4.92 11.02
C ARG A 121 2.36 5.31 9.96
N LEU A 122 2.55 6.60 9.73
CA LEU A 122 3.60 7.09 8.83
C LEU A 122 5.00 6.90 9.40
N TYR A 123 5.19 6.95 10.73
CA TYR A 123 6.48 6.64 11.35
C TYR A 123 6.79 5.15 11.30
N GLU A 124 5.79 4.30 11.55
CA GLU A 124 5.92 2.84 11.39
C GLU A 124 6.30 2.48 9.95
N LEU A 125 5.59 3.03 8.95
CA LEU A 125 5.92 2.81 7.54
C LEU A 125 7.34 3.30 7.21
N ARG A 126 7.72 4.49 7.71
CA ARG A 126 9.04 5.06 7.49
C ARG A 126 10.13 4.12 8.00
N ASP A 127 10.00 3.62 9.22
CA ASP A 127 10.94 2.69 9.84
C ASP A 127 11.07 1.40 9.03
N GLU A 128 9.93 0.83 8.63
CA GLU A 128 9.89 -0.40 7.83
C GLU A 128 10.61 -0.23 6.49
N VAL A 129 10.29 0.83 5.74
CA VAL A 129 10.84 1.12 4.41
C VAL A 129 12.34 1.47 4.49
N SER A 130 12.74 2.29 5.46
CA SER A 130 14.15 2.61 5.71
C SER A 130 14.96 1.33 5.93
N VAL A 131 14.51 0.47 6.85
CA VAL A 131 15.24 -0.74 7.20
C VAL A 131 15.32 -1.70 6.02
N VAL A 132 14.28 -1.82 5.20
CA VAL A 132 14.35 -2.64 3.97
C VAL A 132 15.35 -2.05 2.98
N HIS A 133 15.26 -0.77 2.64
CA HIS A 133 16.14 -0.17 1.64
C HIS A 133 17.60 -0.08 2.07
N GLU A 134 17.89 0.03 3.37
CA GLU A 134 19.27 -0.01 3.88
C GLU A 134 19.95 -1.37 3.61
N HIS A 135 19.18 -2.46 3.60
CA HIS A 135 19.70 -3.82 3.44
C HIS A 135 19.48 -4.41 2.05
N LEU A 136 18.36 -4.05 1.42
CA LEU A 136 17.93 -4.45 0.09
C LEU A 136 17.59 -3.18 -0.71
N PRO A 137 18.60 -2.40 -1.14
CA PRO A 137 18.37 -1.09 -1.77
C PRO A 137 17.56 -1.15 -3.05
N ARG A 138 17.47 -2.31 -3.70
CA ARG A 138 16.71 -2.48 -4.95
C ARG A 138 15.32 -3.06 -4.75
N ALA A 139 14.96 -3.49 -3.54
CA ALA A 139 13.60 -3.92 -3.28
C ALA A 139 12.64 -2.74 -3.54
N THR A 140 11.56 -3.01 -4.26
CA THR A 140 10.47 -2.06 -4.45
C THR A 140 9.57 -2.09 -3.21
N MET A 141 9.44 -0.97 -2.52
CA MET A 141 8.58 -0.82 -1.35
C MET A 141 7.33 0.01 -1.66
N VAL A 142 6.17 -0.58 -1.40
CA VAL A 142 4.86 0.02 -1.68
C VAL A 142 4.11 0.29 -0.37
N GLY A 143 3.62 1.52 -0.18
CA GLY A 143 2.80 1.88 0.97
C GLY A 143 1.31 1.97 0.62
N MET A 144 0.43 1.23 1.30
CA MET A 144 -1.02 1.31 1.10
C MET A 144 -1.74 1.73 2.38
N PHE A 145 -2.47 2.86 2.34
CA PHE A 145 -3.24 3.36 3.47
C PHE A 145 -4.74 3.15 3.27
N PHE A 146 -5.34 2.23 4.02
CA PHE A 146 -6.78 1.97 4.01
C PHE A 146 -7.53 3.01 4.84
N VAL A 147 -8.38 3.78 4.17
CA VAL A 147 -9.20 4.84 4.75
C VAL A 147 -10.68 4.58 4.38
N PRO A 148 -11.59 4.49 5.37
CA PRO A 148 -13.02 4.37 5.07
C PRO A 148 -13.52 5.53 4.21
N ILE A 149 -14.48 5.28 3.33
CA ILE A 149 -14.96 6.28 2.34
C ILE A 149 -15.43 7.57 3.03
N LEU A 150 -16.04 7.48 4.21
CA LEU A 150 -16.48 8.65 4.98
C LEU A 150 -15.33 9.57 5.39
N GLY A 151 -14.09 9.07 5.40
CA GLY A 151 -12.87 9.87 5.59
C GLY A 151 -12.60 10.89 4.48
N THR A 152 -13.37 10.90 3.39
CA THR A 152 -13.32 11.97 2.38
C THR A 152 -14.09 13.22 2.80
N GLU A 153 -14.99 13.10 3.79
CA GLU A 153 -15.96 14.14 4.16
C GLU A 153 -15.97 14.49 5.65
N ASP A 154 -15.19 13.76 6.46
CA ASP A 154 -15.21 13.75 7.93
C ASP A 154 -14.87 15.08 8.63
N LYS A 155 -14.37 16.08 7.92
CA LYS A 155 -14.00 17.40 8.48
C LYS A 155 -14.77 18.56 7.89
N THR A 156 -14.82 19.67 8.62
CA THR A 156 -15.44 20.93 8.17
C THR A 156 -14.67 21.59 7.04
N ALA A 157 -15.30 22.56 6.36
CA ALA A 157 -14.73 23.25 5.20
C ALA A 157 -13.36 23.92 5.45
N ALA A 158 -13.05 24.25 6.71
CA ALA A 158 -11.79 24.89 7.07
C ALA A 158 -10.56 23.96 6.98
N ALA A 159 -10.74 22.63 7.01
CA ALA A 159 -9.64 21.66 7.02
C ALA A 159 -9.75 20.63 5.87
N PRO A 160 -8.62 20.11 5.36
CA PRO A 160 -8.66 18.98 4.42
C PRO A 160 -9.17 17.72 5.12
N SER A 161 -9.94 16.89 4.43
CA SER A 161 -10.45 15.62 4.94
C SER A 161 -9.32 14.67 5.35
N SER A 162 -9.65 13.62 6.12
CA SER A 162 -8.65 12.61 6.50
C SER A 162 -8.02 11.94 5.28
N PHE A 163 -8.80 11.68 4.23
CA PHE A 163 -8.30 11.23 2.93
C PHE A 163 -7.27 12.20 2.33
N ALA A 164 -7.65 13.46 2.11
CA ALA A 164 -6.79 14.45 1.47
C ALA A 164 -5.49 14.70 2.26
N LYS A 165 -5.58 14.71 3.59
CA LYS A 165 -4.42 14.84 4.47
C LYS A 165 -3.51 13.62 4.40
N THR A 166 -4.08 12.41 4.32
CA THR A 166 -3.31 11.16 4.18
C THR A 166 -2.53 11.18 2.88
N VAL A 167 -3.17 11.52 1.75
CA VAL A 167 -2.51 11.67 0.45
C VAL A 167 -1.34 12.66 0.53
N ALA A 168 -1.58 13.88 1.03
CA ALA A 168 -0.54 14.90 1.11
C ALA A 168 0.65 14.49 1.98
N LYS A 169 0.42 13.78 3.09
CA LYS A 169 1.48 13.33 4.00
C LYS A 169 2.25 12.13 3.45
N LEU A 170 1.55 11.23 2.76
CA LEU A 170 2.13 10.04 2.15
C LEU A 170 2.94 10.40 0.90
N ARG A 171 2.47 11.32 0.05
CA ARG A 171 3.22 11.86 -1.10
C ARG A 171 4.63 12.33 -0.73
N ASN A 172 4.78 12.99 0.42
CA ASN A 172 6.09 13.45 0.92
C ASN A 172 7.05 12.31 1.31
N ARG A 173 6.59 11.06 1.31
CA ARG A 173 7.33 9.83 1.61
C ARG A 173 7.28 8.86 0.44
N THR A 174 6.98 9.33 -0.76
CA THR A 174 6.88 8.52 -1.98
C THR A 174 7.76 9.14 -3.06
N GLY A 175 8.13 8.35 -4.07
CA GLY A 175 8.92 8.82 -5.20
C GLY A 175 10.40 8.85 -4.83
N ARG A 176 10.98 7.67 -4.62
CA ARG A 176 12.42 7.50 -4.53
C ARG A 176 13.01 7.64 -5.94
N LEU A 177 14.02 8.50 -6.08
CA LEU A 177 14.65 8.81 -7.36
C LEU A 177 15.85 7.92 -7.69
N ASP A 178 16.56 7.48 -6.65
CA ASP A 178 17.79 6.71 -6.74
C ASP A 178 17.83 5.71 -5.57
N PRO A 179 17.95 4.41 -5.83
CA PRO A 179 18.03 3.40 -4.79
C PRO A 179 19.29 3.48 -3.91
N HIS A 180 20.33 4.17 -4.37
CA HIS A 180 21.58 4.33 -3.64
C HIS A 180 21.65 5.62 -2.80
N MET A 181 20.62 6.46 -2.87
CA MET A 181 20.57 7.70 -2.10
C MET A 181 19.98 7.46 -0.70
N GLU A 182 20.83 7.43 0.32
CA GLU A 182 20.46 7.20 1.72
C GLU A 182 19.34 8.15 2.21
N SER A 183 19.39 9.42 1.80
CA SER A 183 18.36 10.41 2.17
C SER A 183 16.97 10.06 1.64
N HIS A 184 16.85 9.12 0.70
CA HIS A 184 15.59 8.60 0.17
C HIS A 184 15.23 7.20 0.67
N ALA A 185 16.07 6.54 1.48
CA ALA A 185 15.81 5.19 1.99
C ALA A 185 14.45 5.07 2.70
N HIS A 186 13.99 6.16 3.32
CA HIS A 186 12.73 6.23 4.05
C HIS A 186 11.48 6.46 3.19
N ARG A 187 11.63 6.52 1.86
CA ARG A 187 10.54 6.76 0.90
C ARG A 187 10.11 5.46 0.25
N CYS A 188 8.80 5.27 0.12
CA CYS A 188 8.25 4.24 -0.75
C CYS A 188 8.54 4.58 -2.21
N ASP A 189 8.64 3.56 -3.04
CA ASP A 189 8.71 3.71 -4.50
C ASP A 189 7.32 4.10 -5.04
N LEU A 190 6.29 3.39 -4.59
CA LEU A 190 4.88 3.66 -4.90
C LEU A 190 4.06 3.78 -3.61
N ALA A 191 3.00 4.57 -3.64
CA ALA A 191 2.06 4.59 -2.53
C ALA A 191 0.64 4.95 -2.96
N TYR A 192 -0.32 4.36 -2.25
CA TYR A 192 -1.74 4.49 -2.54
C TYR A 192 -2.54 4.76 -1.27
N VAL A 193 -3.57 5.57 -1.40
CA VAL A 193 -4.65 5.64 -0.40
C VAL A 193 -5.82 4.81 -0.92
N VAL A 194 -6.19 3.79 -0.16
CA VAL A 194 -7.26 2.85 -0.49
C VAL A 194 -8.55 3.33 0.17
N LEU A 195 -9.48 3.83 -0.65
CA LEU A 195 -10.80 4.24 -0.21
C LEU A 195 -11.74 3.05 -0.26
N TYR A 196 -12.32 2.67 0.88
CA TYR A 196 -13.17 1.50 0.97
C TYR A 196 -14.44 1.74 1.78
N VAL A 197 -15.50 1.00 1.47
CA VAL A 197 -16.79 1.08 2.17
C VAL A 197 -16.91 -0.09 3.15
N PRO A 198 -16.80 0.14 4.47
CA PRO A 198 -16.93 -0.91 5.47
C PRO A 198 -18.35 -1.45 5.61
N GLY A 199 -19.36 -0.64 5.25
CA GLY A 199 -20.78 -0.93 5.48
C GLY A 199 -21.25 -0.43 6.85
N ASP A 200 -20.71 0.68 7.33
CA ASP A 200 -21.14 1.33 8.57
C ASP A 200 -22.44 2.14 8.32
N ASP A 201 -23.20 2.42 9.38
CA ASP A 201 -24.39 3.29 9.29
C ASP A 201 -24.02 4.66 8.70
N GLY A 202 -24.70 5.07 7.63
CA GLY A 202 -24.45 6.33 6.91
C GLY A 202 -23.65 6.17 5.62
N ASP A 203 -23.13 4.98 5.32
CA ASP A 203 -22.58 4.67 4.00
C ASP A 203 -23.70 4.68 2.94
N THR A 204 -23.52 5.52 1.90
CA THR A 204 -24.46 5.61 0.76
C THR A 204 -24.07 4.71 -0.41
N LEU A 205 -22.96 3.98 -0.27
CA LEU A 205 -22.40 3.09 -1.27
C LEU A 205 -22.47 1.63 -0.79
N PRO A 206 -22.47 0.65 -1.70
CA PRO A 206 -22.41 -0.75 -1.33
C PRO A 206 -21.16 -1.09 -0.51
N ARG A 207 -21.33 -1.87 0.56
CA ARG A 207 -20.21 -2.47 1.32
C ARG A 207 -19.26 -3.18 0.36
N GLY A 208 -17.96 -3.02 0.59
CA GLY A 208 -16.91 -3.59 -0.24
C GLY A 208 -16.65 -2.82 -1.55
N THR A 209 -17.29 -1.68 -1.78
CA THR A 209 -16.82 -0.76 -2.84
C THR A 209 -15.42 -0.26 -2.46
N CYS A 210 -14.45 -0.37 -3.37
CA CYS A 210 -13.05 -0.02 -3.13
C CYS A 210 -12.43 0.66 -4.34
N ARG A 211 -11.57 1.66 -4.13
CA ARG A 211 -10.71 2.25 -5.15
C ARG A 211 -9.36 2.66 -4.56
N TRP A 212 -8.31 2.60 -5.36
CA TRP A 212 -6.95 2.99 -4.99
C TRP A 212 -6.61 4.32 -5.64
N PHE A 213 -6.17 5.29 -4.84
CA PHE A 213 -5.77 6.61 -5.30
C PHE A 213 -4.25 6.75 -5.20
N ASP A 214 -3.58 6.95 -6.33
CA ASP A 214 -2.13 7.24 -6.37
C ASP A 214 -1.85 8.58 -5.69
N VAL A 215 -0.96 8.57 -4.70
CA VAL A 215 -0.66 9.78 -3.93
C VAL A 215 -0.01 10.89 -4.74
N ASN A 216 0.52 10.59 -5.92
CA ASN A 216 1.10 11.58 -6.82
C ASN A 216 0.04 12.40 -7.57
N VAL A 217 -1.21 11.95 -7.59
CA VAL A 217 -2.35 12.72 -8.14
C VAL A 217 -2.89 13.69 -7.08
N ASP A 218 -3.32 14.88 -7.50
CA ASP A 218 -3.87 15.89 -6.59
C ASP A 218 -5.25 15.48 -6.05
N PRO A 219 -5.39 15.30 -4.72
CA PRO A 219 -6.67 14.90 -4.15
C PRO A 219 -7.62 16.11 -4.05
N PRO A 220 -8.94 15.91 -4.17
CA PRO A 220 -9.87 16.92 -3.72
C PRO A 220 -9.66 17.18 -2.22
N ARG A 221 -9.72 18.45 -1.81
CA ARG A 221 -9.58 18.84 -0.40
C ARG A 221 -10.65 18.19 0.48
N ARG A 222 -11.85 17.99 -0.07
CA ARG A 222 -13.02 17.33 0.52
C ARG A 222 -13.84 16.65 -0.57
N GLY A 223 -14.57 15.60 -0.20
CA GLY A 223 -15.31 14.78 -1.14
C GLY A 223 -14.42 13.73 -1.79
N ARG A 224 -15.07 12.84 -2.54
CA ARG A 224 -14.42 11.70 -3.18
C ARG A 224 -13.65 12.16 -4.43
N PRO A 225 -12.49 11.57 -4.77
CA PRO A 225 -11.80 11.86 -6.02
C PRO A 225 -12.64 11.42 -7.23
N HIS A 226 -12.35 11.94 -8.42
CA HIS A 226 -12.98 11.41 -9.63
C HIS A 226 -12.55 9.95 -9.84
N ILE A 227 -13.45 9.10 -10.32
CA ILE A 227 -13.13 7.68 -10.56
C ILE A 227 -11.98 7.52 -11.55
N GLY A 228 -11.91 8.40 -12.57
CA GLY A 228 -10.82 8.40 -13.56
C GLY A 228 -9.43 8.63 -12.95
N ASP A 229 -9.36 9.21 -11.74
CA ASP A 229 -8.12 9.45 -11.00
C ASP A 229 -7.80 8.29 -10.04
N THR A 230 -8.55 7.18 -10.13
CA THR A 230 -8.40 6.02 -9.24
C THR A 230 -8.24 4.73 -10.03
N LEU A 231 -7.63 3.73 -9.40
CA LEU A 231 -7.40 2.40 -9.92
C LEU A 231 -8.24 1.36 -9.17
N ASP A 232 -8.47 0.21 -9.81
CA ASP A 232 -8.79 -1.02 -9.11
C ASP A 232 -7.49 -1.72 -8.67
N LEU A 233 -7.63 -2.82 -7.94
CA LEU A 233 -6.50 -3.56 -7.42
C LEU A 233 -5.61 -4.13 -8.54
N ASP A 234 -6.19 -4.63 -9.63
CA ASP A 234 -5.41 -5.18 -10.74
C ASP A 234 -4.59 -4.08 -11.44
N GLY A 235 -5.16 -2.88 -11.63
CA GLY A 235 -4.43 -1.72 -12.14
C GLY A 235 -3.30 -1.25 -11.22
N VAL A 236 -3.47 -1.35 -9.90
CA VAL A 236 -2.38 -1.09 -8.94
C VAL A 236 -1.28 -2.13 -9.05
N VAL A 237 -1.63 -3.42 -9.11
CA VAL A 237 -0.66 -4.51 -9.25
C VAL A 237 0.14 -4.38 -10.55
N GLU A 238 -0.50 -3.97 -11.65
CA GLU A 238 0.16 -3.69 -12.92
C GLU A 238 1.20 -2.56 -12.79
N GLN A 239 0.88 -1.49 -12.07
CA GLN A 239 1.83 -0.39 -11.81
C GLN A 239 3.01 -0.85 -10.93
N ILE A 240 2.76 -1.69 -9.92
CA ILE A 240 3.80 -2.27 -9.08
C ILE A 240 4.73 -3.15 -9.92
N ALA A 241 4.17 -4.05 -10.73
CA ALA A 241 4.92 -4.92 -11.63
C ALA A 241 5.78 -4.12 -12.62
N THR A 242 5.18 -3.10 -13.25
CA THR A 242 5.89 -2.22 -14.18
C THR A 242 7.06 -1.51 -13.52
N HIS A 243 6.86 -0.98 -12.30
CA HIS A 243 7.93 -0.31 -11.57
C HIS A 243 9.06 -1.27 -11.21
N ALA A 244 8.74 -2.43 -10.66
CA ALA A 244 9.72 -3.42 -10.26
C ALA A 244 10.53 -3.94 -11.46
N LEU A 245 9.88 -4.18 -12.61
CA LEU A 245 10.55 -4.57 -13.85
C LEU A 245 11.54 -3.49 -14.34
N LEU A 246 11.16 -2.21 -14.29
CA LEU A 246 12.05 -1.12 -14.69
C LEU A 246 13.27 -0.99 -13.77
N GLU A 247 13.13 -1.29 -12.48
CA GLU A 247 14.28 -1.34 -11.56
C GLU A 247 15.19 -2.55 -11.85
N ASP A 248 14.63 -3.68 -12.26
CA ASP A 248 15.40 -4.84 -12.72
C ASP A 248 16.15 -4.53 -14.03
N GLU A 249 15.51 -3.90 -15.02
CA GLU A 249 16.15 -3.62 -16.33
C GLU A 249 17.33 -2.63 -16.24
N LYS A 250 17.38 -1.78 -15.20
CA LYS A 250 18.55 -0.93 -14.91
C LYS A 250 19.81 -1.74 -14.54
N LEU A 251 19.74 -3.08 -14.46
CA LEU A 251 20.85 -3.96 -14.11
C LEU A 251 22.06 -3.88 -15.05
N ILE A 252 21.93 -3.38 -16.29
CA ILE A 252 23.05 -3.42 -17.24
C ILE A 252 23.08 -2.19 -18.17
N SER A 253 23.92 -1.20 -17.84
CA SER A 253 24.48 -0.30 -18.85
C SER A 253 25.90 -0.77 -19.18
N TRP A 254 26.09 -1.34 -20.37
CA TRP A 254 27.44 -1.62 -20.86
C TRP A 254 28.09 -0.29 -21.26
N ALA A 255 29.31 -0.05 -20.77
CA ALA A 255 30.11 1.03 -21.31
C ALA A 255 30.43 0.75 -22.78
N THR A 256 30.36 1.78 -23.63
CA THR A 256 30.92 1.69 -24.97
C THR A 256 32.41 1.41 -24.84
N PRO A 257 32.95 0.34 -25.45
CA PRO A 257 34.38 0.06 -25.38
C PRO A 257 35.17 1.23 -25.97
N GLU A 258 36.33 1.55 -25.38
CA GLU A 258 37.24 2.52 -25.99
C GLU A 258 37.59 2.05 -27.41
N PRO A 259 37.55 2.93 -28.43
CA PRO A 259 37.99 2.57 -29.77
C PRO A 259 39.46 2.15 -29.69
N SER A 260 39.78 0.97 -30.22
CA SER A 260 41.15 0.50 -30.31
C SER A 260 41.96 1.42 -31.23
N GLU A 261 43.07 1.96 -30.74
CA GLU A 261 44.13 2.52 -31.58
C GLU A 261 44.88 1.38 -32.29
N GLU A 262 44.20 0.72 -33.23
CA GLU A 262 44.84 0.06 -34.37
C GLU A 262 44.48 0.97 -35.56
N GLY A 263 45.36 1.80 -36.12
CA GLY A 263 46.76 1.55 -36.42
C GLY A 263 46.87 1.22 -37.90
N ASP A 264 46.66 2.23 -38.75
CA ASP A 264 47.11 2.27 -40.16
C ASP A 264 48.00 3.51 -40.34
#